data_AF-A0A954N167-F1
#
_entry.id   AF-A0A954N167-F1
#
_cell.length_a   1.000
_cell.length_b   1.000
_cell.length_c   1.000
_cell.angle_alpha   90.00
_cell.angle_beta   90.00
_cell.angle_gamma   90.00
#
_symmetry.space_group_name_H-M   'P 1'
#
loop_
_entity.id
_entity.type
_entity.pdbx_description
1 polymer ?
#
loop_
_entity_poly.entity_id
_entity_poly.type
_entity_poly.pdbx_seq_one_letter_code
_entity_poly.pdbx_strand_id
1 'polypeptide(L)'
;MRKWMAGVLLGVACCGMAAAQEIPNPLKRALRGLFGKPQVQTEEELTHRNRRTEDRRAPYSVEQAELFERGDQRWKQGDYGGAFPIFQQVLEGGEDCLVPVGVGQKVVWRSVRDEIEERLRGAGGEVEQSYRELYGGVAERLLQAGDEGEGSARWAEVAVRYFATSSGQEGADRLASWHLDRGEIAAAGRWLKRLSAAKSRLCESTAWKLKAIWVARQLGDQKWGEELVASLEGVDEGELVLGGRKVGLEELKSGKILTGIDRSGDDHRKVGMGEPTLYQRWSGKLCESEQLAGLIKRNYVSRGERQLSTRCAFEPLVVGDKVVTRGWRGVEVRDRLSGQLLWRGADRHPPEAIFTDMFKGSSTDGERLMRMDSMFFPAISQMFGHEEEVATDFLLAGMWLFYDRNGGIVSSDGSRLFVVDEQPLLVEGMYGGPFG
;
A
#
# COMPACT_ATOMS: atom_id res chain seq x y z
N MET A 1 5.21 -60.97 34.49
CA MET A 1 5.26 -61.77 33.23
C MET A 1 3.93 -61.63 32.53
N ARG A 2 3.85 -60.74 31.54
CA ARG A 2 2.62 -60.39 30.80
C ARG A 2 2.68 -60.99 29.40
N LYS A 3 1.62 -61.69 29.00
CA LYS A 3 1.43 -62.21 27.64
C LYS A 3 0.93 -61.08 26.72
N TRP A 4 1.73 -60.79 25.70
CA TRP A 4 1.34 -60.28 24.38
C TRP A 4 0.61 -61.43 23.62
N MET A 5 -0.17 -61.32 22.55
CA MET A 5 -0.37 -60.33 21.48
C MET A 5 -1.61 -60.80 20.67
N ALA A 6 -2.44 -59.90 20.13
CA ALA A 6 -3.07 -59.98 18.80
C ALA A 6 -4.23 -58.98 18.68
N GLY A 7 -4.20 -58.15 17.63
CA GLY A 7 -5.31 -57.26 17.29
C GLY A 7 -4.92 -56.16 16.32
N VAL A 8 -4.80 -56.53 15.04
CA VAL A 8 -4.64 -55.63 13.89
C VAL A 8 -5.93 -54.84 13.67
N LEU A 9 -5.83 -53.52 13.47
CA LEU A 9 -6.86 -52.71 12.81
C LEU A 9 -6.17 -51.66 11.92
N LEU A 10 -6.32 -51.83 10.60
CA LEU A 10 -6.02 -50.84 9.59
C LEU A 10 -7.01 -49.67 9.71
N GLY A 11 -6.51 -48.47 9.95
CA GLY A 11 -7.26 -47.22 9.80
C GLY A 11 -6.88 -46.53 8.48
N VAL A 12 -7.81 -46.53 7.52
CA VAL A 12 -7.76 -45.69 6.32
C VAL A 12 -8.13 -44.26 6.73
N ALA A 13 -7.20 -43.32 6.59
CA ALA A 13 -7.47 -41.90 6.79
C ALA A 13 -8.01 -41.30 5.48
N CYS A 14 -9.32 -41.07 5.42
CA CYS A 14 -9.93 -40.20 4.42
C CYS A 14 -9.66 -38.74 4.79
N CYS A 15 -8.78 -38.06 4.04
CA CYS A 15 -8.66 -36.61 4.07
C CYS A 15 -9.84 -36.00 3.30
N GLY A 16 -10.85 -35.52 4.03
CA GLY A 16 -11.87 -34.64 3.48
C GLY A 16 -11.27 -33.26 3.23
N MET A 17 -11.31 -32.80 1.97
CA MET A 17 -11.06 -31.41 1.62
C MET A 17 -12.20 -30.56 2.22
N ALA A 18 -11.92 -29.83 3.29
CA ALA A 18 -12.80 -28.76 3.75
C ALA A 18 -12.56 -27.54 2.83
N ALA A 19 -13.47 -27.33 1.88
CA ALA A 19 -13.59 -26.06 1.19
C ALA A 19 -13.88 -24.97 2.23
N ALA A 20 -13.05 -23.93 2.26
CA ALA A 20 -13.31 -22.74 3.05
C ALA A 20 -14.64 -22.13 2.57
N GLN A 21 -15.69 -22.31 3.37
CA GLN A 21 -16.93 -21.58 3.18
C GLN A 21 -16.65 -20.12 3.51
N GLU A 22 -16.70 -19.25 2.49
CA GLU A 22 -16.90 -17.83 2.70
C GLU A 22 -18.07 -17.66 3.67
N ILE A 23 -17.83 -17.03 4.82
CA ILE A 23 -18.91 -16.68 5.74
C ILE A 23 -19.84 -15.74 4.96
N PRO A 24 -21.05 -16.17 4.58
CA PRO A 24 -21.90 -15.35 3.75
C PRO A 24 -22.31 -14.15 4.57
N ASN A 25 -21.96 -12.95 4.12
CA ASN A 25 -22.35 -11.70 4.76
C ASN A 25 -23.90 -11.70 4.94
N PRO A 26 -24.43 -11.77 6.18
CA PRO A 26 -25.86 -11.92 6.43
C PRO A 26 -26.66 -10.69 5.96
N LEU A 27 -26.03 -9.51 5.90
CA LEU A 27 -26.60 -8.30 5.30
C LEU A 27 -26.80 -8.44 3.80
N LYS A 28 -25.88 -9.10 3.08
CA LYS A 28 -25.95 -9.31 1.62
C LYS A 28 -27.15 -10.20 1.23
N ARG A 29 -27.56 -11.12 2.12
CA ARG A 29 -28.76 -11.96 1.97
C ARG A 29 -30.05 -11.22 2.35
N ALA A 30 -30.02 -10.44 3.43
CA ALA A 30 -31.17 -9.64 3.87
C ALA A 30 -31.52 -8.53 2.85
N LEU A 31 -30.52 -7.88 2.26
CA LEU A 31 -30.73 -6.79 1.30
C LEU A 31 -31.19 -7.32 -0.08
N ARG A 32 -30.75 -8.49 -0.54
CA ARG A 32 -31.22 -9.08 -1.82
C ARG A 32 -32.73 -9.36 -1.86
N GLY A 33 -33.38 -9.54 -0.71
CA GLY A 33 -34.83 -9.77 -0.63
C GLY A 33 -35.68 -8.49 -0.63
N LEU A 34 -35.09 -7.33 -0.34
CA LEU A 34 -35.79 -6.05 -0.19
C LEU A 34 -35.81 -5.19 -1.46
N PHE A 35 -34.99 -5.50 -2.45
CA PHE A 35 -34.90 -4.72 -3.69
C PHE A 35 -35.41 -5.54 -4.88
N GLY A 36 -36.54 -5.10 -5.46
CA GLY A 36 -37.19 -5.72 -6.60
C GLY A 36 -36.28 -5.88 -7.82
N LYS A 37 -36.69 -6.77 -8.74
CA LYS A 37 -35.96 -7.09 -9.97
C LYS A 37 -35.58 -5.82 -10.73
N PRO A 38 -34.34 -5.71 -11.26
CA PRO A 38 -33.94 -4.56 -12.05
C PRO A 38 -34.84 -4.43 -13.28
N GLN A 39 -35.35 -3.23 -13.52
CA GLN A 39 -35.98 -2.88 -14.80
C GLN A 39 -34.92 -2.97 -15.88
N VAL A 40 -35.17 -3.82 -16.89
CA VAL A 40 -34.30 -3.98 -18.06
C VAL A 40 -34.38 -2.67 -18.86
N GLN A 41 -33.29 -1.90 -18.87
CA GLN A 41 -33.15 -0.72 -19.73
C GLN A 41 -32.83 -1.16 -21.16
N THR A 42 -33.36 -0.42 -22.13
CA THR A 42 -33.22 -0.66 -23.57
C THR A 42 -31.82 -0.32 -24.08
N GLU A 43 -31.32 -1.08 -25.05
CA GLU A 43 -29.96 -1.01 -25.64
C GLU A 43 -29.60 0.38 -26.24
N GLU A 44 -30.61 1.17 -26.65
CA GLU A 44 -30.46 2.54 -27.13
C GLU A 44 -30.14 3.57 -26.02
N GLU A 45 -30.60 3.35 -24.78
CA GLU A 45 -30.27 4.26 -23.66
C GLU A 45 -28.82 4.06 -23.18
N LEU A 46 -28.33 2.81 -23.24
CA LEU A 46 -26.96 2.45 -22.92
C LEU A 46 -25.94 3.05 -23.91
N THR A 47 -26.29 3.13 -25.20
CA THR A 47 -25.41 3.69 -26.25
C THR A 47 -25.33 5.22 -26.19
N HIS A 48 -26.39 5.93 -25.79
CA HIS A 48 -26.34 7.38 -25.56
C HIS A 48 -25.60 7.77 -24.27
N ARG A 49 -25.67 6.96 -23.20
CA ARG A 49 -24.90 7.19 -21.96
C ARG A 49 -23.39 6.95 -22.15
N ASN A 50 -23.01 5.94 -22.92
CA ASN A 50 -21.62 5.66 -23.27
C ASN A 50 -20.94 6.76 -24.12
N ARG A 51 -21.69 7.74 -24.65
CA ARG A 51 -21.12 8.90 -25.35
C ARG A 51 -20.62 10.02 -24.41
N ARG A 52 -20.82 9.93 -23.09
CA ARG A 52 -20.28 10.89 -22.11
C ARG A 52 -18.82 10.64 -21.71
N THR A 53 -18.14 9.66 -22.31
CA THR A 53 -16.72 9.39 -22.07
C THR A 53 -15.86 10.27 -22.97
N GLU A 54 -15.73 11.56 -22.66
CA GLU A 54 -14.75 12.43 -23.34
C GLU A 54 -13.29 12.01 -23.00
N ASP A 55 -13.09 11.24 -21.92
CA ASP A 55 -11.80 10.61 -21.60
C ASP A 55 -11.96 9.10 -21.37
N ARG A 56 -11.60 8.30 -22.39
CA ARG A 56 -11.61 6.82 -22.33
C ARG A 56 -10.51 6.24 -21.42
N ARG A 57 -9.60 7.06 -20.89
CA ARG A 57 -8.48 6.61 -20.04
C ARG A 57 -8.83 6.65 -18.55
N ALA A 58 -9.93 7.30 -18.19
CA ALA A 58 -10.40 7.33 -16.81
C ALA A 58 -10.95 5.96 -16.39
N PRO A 59 -10.56 5.41 -15.22
CA PRO A 59 -11.17 4.20 -14.68
C PRO A 59 -12.66 4.46 -14.42
N TYR A 60 -13.51 3.80 -15.21
CA TYR A 60 -14.96 3.99 -15.19
C TYR A 60 -15.66 2.63 -15.13
N SER A 61 -16.55 2.47 -14.15
CA SER A 61 -17.41 1.30 -14.02
C SER A 61 -18.86 1.76 -14.13
N VAL A 62 -19.57 1.28 -15.15
CA VAL A 62 -20.99 1.57 -15.38
C VAL A 62 -21.82 1.16 -14.17
N GLU A 63 -21.57 -0.04 -13.62
CA GLU A 63 -22.32 -0.56 -12.47
C GLU A 63 -22.15 0.33 -11.23
N GLN A 64 -20.92 0.74 -10.92
CA GLN A 64 -20.67 1.62 -9.77
C GLN A 64 -21.24 3.02 -9.99
N ALA A 65 -21.14 3.57 -11.21
CA ALA A 65 -21.72 4.86 -11.54
C ALA A 65 -23.25 4.84 -11.39
N GLU A 66 -23.93 3.79 -11.88
CA GLU A 66 -25.38 3.64 -11.73
C GLU A 66 -25.82 3.44 -10.28
N LEU A 67 -25.06 2.65 -9.50
CA LEU A 67 -25.31 2.50 -8.06
C LEU A 67 -25.15 3.84 -7.33
N PHE A 68 -24.10 4.59 -7.63
CA PHE A 68 -23.88 5.93 -7.08
C PHE A 68 -25.01 6.89 -7.46
N GLU A 69 -25.41 6.97 -8.73
CA GLU A 69 -26.52 7.82 -9.18
C GLU A 69 -27.83 7.50 -8.46
N ARG A 70 -28.13 6.21 -8.25
CA ARG A 70 -29.32 5.77 -7.50
C ARG A 70 -29.26 6.20 -6.03
N GLY A 71 -28.10 6.06 -5.39
CA GLY A 71 -27.88 6.54 -4.02
C GLY A 71 -28.01 8.06 -3.92
N ASP A 72 -27.44 8.79 -4.88
CA ASP A 72 -27.47 10.26 -4.95
C ASP A 72 -28.89 10.79 -5.20
N GLN A 73 -29.70 10.10 -5.99
CA GLN A 73 -31.12 10.45 -6.17
C GLN A 73 -31.90 10.35 -4.86
N ARG A 74 -31.72 9.26 -4.08
CA ARG A 74 -32.35 9.12 -2.76
C ARG A 74 -31.84 10.17 -1.77
N TRP A 75 -30.53 10.42 -1.78
CA TRP A 75 -29.91 11.46 -0.97
C TRP A 75 -30.55 12.84 -1.21
N LYS A 76 -30.70 13.23 -2.48
CA LYS A 76 -31.33 14.50 -2.88
C LYS A 76 -32.81 14.59 -2.50
N GLN A 77 -33.49 13.46 -2.35
CA GLN A 77 -34.89 13.38 -1.90
C GLN A 77 -35.02 13.42 -0.36
N GLY A 78 -33.91 13.39 0.38
CA GLY A 78 -33.92 13.28 1.84
C GLY A 78 -34.18 11.87 2.37
N ASP A 79 -34.24 10.85 1.50
CA ASP A 79 -34.32 9.43 1.90
C ASP A 79 -32.93 8.90 2.28
N TYR A 80 -32.39 9.40 3.39
CA TYR A 80 -31.06 9.01 3.88
C TYR A 80 -31.00 7.53 4.26
N GLY A 81 -32.06 7.00 4.87
CA GLY A 81 -32.17 5.60 5.25
C GLY A 81 -32.08 4.65 4.05
N GLY A 82 -32.68 5.03 2.91
CA GLY A 82 -32.53 4.29 1.65
C GLY A 82 -31.22 4.56 0.90
N ALA A 83 -30.60 5.74 1.07
CA ALA A 83 -29.35 6.09 0.43
C ALA A 83 -28.14 5.37 1.07
N PHE A 84 -28.08 5.27 2.41
CA PHE A 84 -26.92 4.73 3.10
C PHE A 84 -26.50 3.32 2.65
N PRO A 85 -27.40 2.32 2.52
CA PRO A 85 -27.00 0.98 2.08
C PRO A 85 -26.46 0.96 0.65
N ILE A 86 -26.96 1.84 -0.22
CA ILE A 86 -26.49 1.96 -1.61
C ILE A 86 -25.08 2.56 -1.61
N PHE A 87 -24.86 3.64 -0.88
CA PHE A 87 -23.52 4.21 -0.72
C PHE A 87 -22.54 3.23 -0.09
N GLN A 88 -22.96 2.48 0.93
CA GLN A 88 -22.12 1.45 1.53
C GLN A 88 -21.75 0.34 0.53
N GLN A 89 -22.72 -0.11 -0.29
CA GLN A 89 -22.45 -1.09 -1.34
C GLN A 89 -21.40 -0.60 -2.35
N VAL A 90 -21.44 0.70 -2.69
CA VAL A 90 -20.45 1.31 -3.58
C VAL A 90 -19.07 1.38 -2.91
N LEU A 91 -19.01 1.78 -1.64
CA LEU A 91 -17.76 1.82 -0.85
C LEU A 91 -17.15 0.42 -0.68
N GLU A 92 -17.97 -0.62 -0.55
CA GLU A 92 -17.57 -2.02 -0.44
C GLU A 92 -17.11 -2.66 -1.76
N GLY A 93 -17.42 -2.03 -2.90
CA GLY A 93 -16.90 -2.44 -4.20
C GLY A 93 -15.37 -2.45 -4.20
N GLY A 94 -14.73 -3.41 -4.89
CA GLY A 94 -13.27 -3.56 -4.85
C GLY A 94 -12.52 -2.37 -5.45
N GLU A 95 -12.98 -1.90 -6.61
CA GLU A 95 -12.34 -0.82 -7.35
C GLU A 95 -13.03 0.53 -7.07
N ASP A 96 -12.29 1.62 -7.26
CA ASP A 96 -12.83 2.97 -7.25
C ASP A 96 -13.07 3.41 -8.70
N CYS A 97 -14.08 4.22 -8.95
CA CYS A 97 -14.37 4.74 -10.28
C CYS A 97 -14.53 6.25 -10.26
N LEU A 98 -14.29 6.88 -11.41
CA LEU A 98 -14.47 8.32 -11.57
C LEU A 98 -15.88 8.63 -12.10
N VAL A 99 -16.54 9.60 -11.48
CA VAL A 99 -17.80 10.17 -11.95
C VAL A 99 -17.65 11.64 -12.30
N PRO A 100 -18.38 12.12 -13.31
CA PRO A 100 -18.41 13.54 -13.64
C PRO A 100 -19.25 14.29 -12.60
N VAL A 101 -18.62 15.22 -11.89
CA VAL A 101 -19.28 16.10 -10.91
C VAL A 101 -19.30 17.52 -11.45
N GLY A 102 -20.48 18.15 -11.44
CA GLY A 102 -20.63 19.55 -11.84
C GLY A 102 -20.14 20.49 -10.75
N VAL A 103 -19.10 21.27 -11.03
CA VAL A 103 -18.57 22.32 -10.15
C VAL A 103 -18.74 23.66 -10.86
N GLY A 104 -19.84 24.36 -10.56
CA GLY A 104 -20.24 25.56 -11.28
C GLY A 104 -20.58 25.26 -12.75
N GLN A 105 -19.84 25.84 -13.69
CA GLN A 105 -19.97 25.58 -15.13
C GLN A 105 -19.02 24.49 -15.66
N LYS A 106 -18.13 23.93 -14.82
CA LYS A 106 -17.15 22.92 -15.23
C LYS A 106 -17.57 21.54 -14.76
N VAL A 107 -17.26 20.53 -15.58
CA VAL A 107 -17.34 19.12 -15.17
C VAL A 107 -15.96 18.70 -14.69
N VAL A 108 -15.88 18.15 -13.48
CA VAL A 108 -14.65 17.61 -12.89
C VAL A 108 -14.86 16.13 -12.60
N TRP A 109 -13.93 15.30 -13.02
CA TRP A 109 -13.94 13.88 -12.69
C TRP A 109 -13.46 13.69 -11.25
N ARG A 110 -14.28 13.04 -10.41
CA ARG A 110 -13.96 12.76 -9.02
C ARG A 110 -14.17 11.28 -8.71
N SER A 111 -13.40 10.76 -7.76
CA SER A 111 -13.64 9.45 -7.17
C SER A 111 -15.05 9.39 -6.62
N VAL A 112 -15.78 8.33 -6.95
CA VAL A 112 -17.11 8.06 -6.39
C VAL A 112 -17.02 7.92 -4.87
N ARG A 113 -15.96 7.28 -4.36
CA ARG A 113 -15.78 7.12 -2.92
C ARG A 113 -15.57 8.46 -2.22
N ASP A 114 -14.74 9.33 -2.77
CA ASP A 114 -14.52 10.68 -2.22
C ASP A 114 -15.82 11.50 -2.22
N GLU A 115 -16.61 11.36 -3.27
CA GLU A 115 -17.88 12.07 -3.48
C GLU A 115 -18.99 11.56 -2.53
N ILE A 116 -19.03 10.26 -2.24
CA ILE A 116 -19.89 9.68 -1.18
C ILE A 116 -19.46 10.17 0.19
N GLU A 117 -18.16 10.11 0.51
CA GLU A 117 -17.66 10.54 1.80
C GLU A 117 -17.94 12.02 2.06
N GLU A 118 -17.73 12.88 1.05
CA GLU A 118 -18.01 14.31 1.17
C GLU A 118 -19.50 14.58 1.45
N ARG A 119 -20.42 13.80 0.86
CA ARG A 119 -21.85 13.85 1.23
C ARG A 119 -22.08 13.45 2.67
N LEU A 120 -21.57 12.29 3.08
CA LEU A 120 -21.80 11.75 4.42
C LEU A 120 -21.30 12.70 5.52
N ARG A 121 -20.12 13.30 5.32
CA ARG A 121 -19.54 14.30 6.22
C ARG A 121 -20.21 15.67 6.11
N GLY A 122 -20.61 16.08 4.91
CA GLY A 122 -21.25 17.37 4.65
C GLY A 122 -22.70 17.45 5.15
N ALA A 123 -23.34 16.32 5.41
CA ALA A 123 -24.71 16.26 5.91
C ALA A 123 -24.85 16.89 7.30
N GLY A 124 -23.85 16.65 8.18
CA GLY A 124 -23.87 17.06 9.58
C GLY A 124 -25.06 16.52 10.38
N GLY A 125 -25.11 16.89 11.65
CA GLY A 125 -26.27 16.66 12.52
C GLY A 125 -26.72 15.20 12.62
N GLU A 126 -28.03 15.00 12.55
CA GLU A 126 -28.70 13.70 12.74
C GLU A 126 -28.38 12.69 11.62
N VAL A 127 -28.14 13.16 10.39
CA VAL A 127 -27.85 12.29 9.24
C VAL A 127 -26.50 11.62 9.42
N GLU A 128 -25.47 12.39 9.76
CA GLU A 128 -24.14 11.84 10.03
C GLU A 128 -24.17 10.90 11.24
N GLN A 129 -24.88 11.25 12.30
CA GLN A 129 -25.05 10.40 13.47
C GLN A 129 -25.74 9.08 13.12
N SER A 130 -26.81 9.11 12.32
CA SER A 130 -27.54 7.92 11.88
C SER A 130 -26.63 6.95 11.11
N TYR A 131 -25.78 7.47 10.21
CA TYR A 131 -24.82 6.63 9.50
C TYR A 131 -23.82 5.97 10.47
N ARG A 132 -23.30 6.74 11.43
CA ARG A 132 -22.37 6.21 12.44
C ARG A 132 -23.01 5.17 13.33
N GLU A 133 -24.28 5.32 13.70
CA GLU A 133 -25.01 4.31 14.49
C GLU A 133 -25.20 3.01 13.71
N LEU A 134 -25.48 3.09 12.40
CA LEU A 134 -25.67 1.92 11.54
C LEU A 134 -24.36 1.15 11.28
N TYR A 135 -23.25 1.85 11.03
CA TYR A 135 -22.01 1.22 10.56
C TYR A 135 -20.84 1.26 11.54
N GLY A 136 -20.91 2.06 12.62
CA GLY A 136 -19.81 2.23 13.58
C GLY A 136 -19.38 0.92 14.23
N GLY A 137 -20.34 0.10 14.69
CA GLY A 137 -20.02 -1.20 15.30
C GLY A 137 -19.50 -2.27 14.33
N VAL A 138 -19.72 -2.11 13.02
CA VAL A 138 -19.07 -2.97 12.00
C VAL A 138 -17.64 -2.50 11.78
N ALA A 139 -17.45 -1.18 11.63
CA ALA A 139 -16.14 -0.56 11.44
C ALA A 139 -15.20 -0.84 12.63
N GLU A 140 -15.69 -0.73 13.86
CA GLU A 140 -14.93 -1.04 15.08
C GLU A 140 -14.43 -2.49 15.12
N ARG A 141 -15.30 -3.46 14.81
CA ARG A 141 -14.90 -4.88 14.77
C ARG A 141 -13.86 -5.16 13.70
N LEU A 142 -13.97 -4.54 12.52
CA LEU A 142 -12.97 -4.68 11.46
C LEU A 142 -11.63 -4.06 11.86
N LEU A 143 -11.66 -2.90 12.53
CA LEU A 143 -10.47 -2.24 13.04
C LEU A 143 -9.77 -3.11 14.08
N GLN A 144 -10.52 -3.66 15.04
CA GLN A 144 -9.99 -4.57 16.06
C GLN A 144 -9.39 -5.84 15.44
N ALA A 145 -10.07 -6.44 14.45
CA ALA A 145 -9.52 -7.60 13.73
C ALA A 145 -8.20 -7.28 13.00
N GLY A 146 -8.02 -6.04 12.54
CA GLY A 146 -6.75 -5.58 11.99
C GLY A 146 -5.64 -5.50 13.02
N ASP A 147 -5.95 -5.14 14.27
CA ASP A 147 -4.96 -5.10 15.36
C ASP A 147 -4.57 -6.48 15.87
N GLU A 148 -5.48 -7.44 15.78
CA GLU A 148 -5.29 -8.80 16.29
C GLU A 148 -4.54 -9.73 15.32
N GLY A 149 -4.35 -9.35 14.05
CA GLY A 149 -3.51 -10.15 13.14
C GLY A 149 -3.46 -9.68 11.70
N GLU A 150 -4.63 -9.48 11.05
CA GLU A 150 -4.70 -9.26 9.60
C GLU A 150 -4.12 -7.90 9.13
N GLY A 151 -3.66 -7.06 10.08
CA GLY A 151 -2.75 -5.95 9.85
C GLY A 151 -3.29 -4.87 8.91
N SER A 152 -2.41 -4.37 8.04
CA SER A 152 -2.67 -3.21 7.19
C SER A 152 -3.79 -3.42 6.17
N ALA A 153 -4.05 -4.65 5.74
CA ALA A 153 -5.14 -4.95 4.82
C ALA A 153 -6.52 -4.63 5.44
N ARG A 154 -6.72 -4.97 6.71
CA ARG A 154 -7.94 -4.61 7.45
C ARG A 154 -8.02 -3.13 7.77
N TRP A 155 -6.91 -2.50 8.13
CA TRP A 155 -6.88 -1.05 8.31
C TRP A 155 -7.27 -0.33 7.01
N ALA A 156 -6.82 -0.82 5.85
CA ALA A 156 -7.24 -0.30 4.55
C ALA A 156 -8.72 -0.56 4.26
N GLU A 157 -9.22 -1.76 4.56
CA GLU A 157 -10.64 -2.07 4.41
C GLU A 157 -11.52 -1.12 5.22
N VAL A 158 -11.20 -0.91 6.51
CA VAL A 158 -11.98 -0.01 7.37
C VAL A 158 -11.82 1.46 6.98
N ALA A 159 -10.60 1.90 6.63
CA ALA A 159 -10.31 3.26 6.20
C ALA A 159 -11.00 3.63 4.89
N VAL A 160 -11.13 2.68 3.96
CA VAL A 160 -11.79 2.92 2.67
C VAL A 160 -13.30 2.87 2.81
N ARG A 161 -13.83 1.87 3.53
CA ARG A 161 -15.27 1.56 3.54
C ARG A 161 -16.08 2.30 4.59
N TYR A 162 -15.43 2.73 5.67
CA TYR A 162 -16.11 3.30 6.83
C TYR A 162 -15.47 4.62 7.29
N PHE A 163 -14.82 5.37 6.38
CA PHE A 163 -14.11 6.61 6.71
C PHE A 163 -14.98 7.66 7.42
N ALA A 164 -16.30 7.68 7.18
CA ALA A 164 -17.23 8.58 7.86
C ALA A 164 -17.48 8.21 9.34
N THR A 165 -16.95 7.08 9.82
CA THR A 165 -17.00 6.64 11.23
C THR A 165 -15.69 6.96 11.94
N SER A 166 -15.69 6.97 13.28
CA SER A 166 -14.47 7.13 14.08
C SER A 166 -13.45 6.03 13.79
N SER A 167 -13.91 4.78 13.70
CA SER A 167 -13.03 3.62 13.47
C SER A 167 -12.42 3.62 12.07
N GLY A 168 -13.13 4.14 11.06
CA GLY A 168 -12.55 4.33 9.73
C GLY A 168 -11.47 5.41 9.69
N GLN A 169 -11.65 6.51 10.45
CA GLN A 169 -10.62 7.53 10.58
C GLN A 169 -9.39 7.02 11.34
N GLU A 170 -9.60 6.22 12.38
CA GLU A 170 -8.50 5.58 13.11
C GLU A 170 -7.75 4.56 12.25
N GLY A 171 -8.47 3.73 11.48
CA GLY A 171 -7.85 2.85 10.49
C GLY A 171 -7.05 3.63 9.44
N ALA A 172 -7.53 4.80 9.01
CA ALA A 172 -6.79 5.66 8.08
C ALA A 172 -5.51 6.24 8.70
N ASP A 173 -5.49 6.61 9.99
CA ASP A 173 -4.26 7.07 10.66
C ASP A 173 -3.26 5.93 10.87
N ARG A 174 -3.73 4.73 11.21
CA ARG A 174 -2.89 3.52 11.30
C ARG A 174 -2.30 3.16 9.96
N LEU A 175 -3.12 3.18 8.91
CA LEU A 175 -2.66 2.94 7.54
C LEU A 175 -1.67 4.02 7.08
N ALA A 176 -1.89 5.29 7.44
CA ALA A 176 -0.94 6.35 7.17
C ALA A 176 0.41 6.08 7.87
N SER A 177 0.38 5.66 9.14
CA SER A 177 1.59 5.29 9.90
C SER A 177 2.31 4.11 9.27
N TRP A 178 1.55 3.09 8.89
CA TRP A 178 2.07 1.92 8.17
C TRP A 178 2.76 2.33 6.86
N HIS A 179 2.17 3.23 6.07
CA HIS A 179 2.81 3.79 4.87
C HIS A 179 4.08 4.61 5.21
N LEU A 180 4.15 5.27 6.37
CA LEU A 180 5.34 6.03 6.78
C LEU A 180 6.51 5.15 7.19
N ASP A 181 6.25 4.11 7.97
CA ASP A 181 7.26 3.12 8.35
C ASP A 181 7.90 2.47 7.11
N ARG A 182 7.13 2.47 6.04
CA ARG A 182 7.41 1.99 4.69
C ARG A 182 8.03 3.01 3.74
N GLY A 183 8.25 4.26 4.17
CA GLY A 183 8.76 5.31 3.29
C GLY A 183 7.81 5.70 2.14
N GLU A 184 6.57 5.22 2.12
CA GLU A 184 5.55 5.51 1.11
C GLU A 184 4.88 6.88 1.39
N ILE A 185 5.70 7.94 1.36
CA ILE A 185 5.35 9.29 1.81
C ILE A 185 4.07 9.81 1.14
N ALA A 186 3.92 9.59 -0.16
CA ALA A 186 2.77 10.05 -0.92
C ALA A 186 1.47 9.37 -0.48
N ALA A 187 1.52 8.05 -0.20
CA ALA A 187 0.37 7.30 0.27
C ALA A 187 -0.02 7.74 1.68
N ALA A 188 0.95 7.89 2.58
CA ALA A 188 0.73 8.44 3.92
C ALA A 188 0.12 9.86 3.85
N GLY A 189 0.70 10.73 3.02
CA GLY A 189 0.23 12.11 2.85
C GLY A 189 -1.20 12.19 2.33
N ARG A 190 -1.60 11.27 1.44
CA ARG A 190 -3.00 11.18 0.97
C ARG A 190 -3.95 10.94 2.15
N TRP A 191 -3.66 9.97 3.02
CA TRP A 191 -4.49 9.65 4.17
C TRP A 191 -4.52 10.76 5.22
N LEU A 192 -3.37 11.35 5.55
CA LEU A 192 -3.29 12.45 6.50
C LEU A 192 -4.03 13.70 6.00
N LYS A 193 -3.90 14.05 4.71
CA LYS A 193 -4.68 15.13 4.11
C LYS A 193 -6.18 14.85 4.15
N ARG A 194 -6.58 13.59 3.90
CA ARG A 194 -7.98 13.16 4.00
C ARG A 194 -8.53 13.35 5.42
N LEU A 195 -7.79 12.93 6.45
CA LEU A 195 -8.14 13.15 7.86
C LEU A 195 -8.23 14.64 8.22
N SER A 196 -7.28 15.45 7.75
CA SER A 196 -7.27 16.91 7.93
C SER A 196 -8.50 17.56 7.30
N ALA A 197 -8.83 17.21 6.06
CA ALA A 197 -10.01 17.70 5.36
C ALA A 197 -11.30 17.27 6.06
N ALA A 198 -11.29 16.07 6.68
CA ALA A 198 -12.42 15.56 7.45
C ALA A 198 -12.56 16.20 8.83
N LYS A 199 -11.62 17.05 9.24
CA LYS A 199 -11.56 17.63 10.59
C LYS A 199 -11.67 16.54 11.67
N SER A 200 -10.99 15.42 11.44
CA SER A 200 -10.96 14.31 12.40
C SER A 200 -10.43 14.78 13.75
N ARG A 201 -10.99 14.25 14.85
CA ARG A 201 -10.46 14.51 16.21
C ARG A 201 -9.01 14.08 16.38
N LEU A 202 -8.56 13.10 15.58
CA LEU A 202 -7.17 12.64 15.58
C LEU A 202 -6.19 13.77 15.22
N CYS A 203 -6.64 14.71 14.38
CA CYS A 203 -5.85 15.87 13.93
C CYS A 203 -5.57 16.88 15.06
N GLU A 204 -6.27 16.78 16.18
CA GLU A 204 -6.03 17.62 17.36
C GLU A 204 -4.77 17.18 18.12
N SER A 205 -4.41 15.89 18.00
CA SER A 205 -3.26 15.34 18.73
C SER A 205 -1.93 15.87 18.21
N THR A 206 -1.01 16.19 19.12
CA THR A 206 0.35 16.61 18.78
C THR A 206 1.06 15.55 17.95
N ALA A 207 0.94 14.26 18.32
CA ALA A 207 1.56 13.16 17.60
C ALA A 207 1.15 13.12 16.11
N TRP A 208 -0.15 13.27 15.82
CA TRP A 208 -0.65 13.33 14.46
C TRP A 208 -0.12 14.57 13.70
N LYS A 209 -0.12 15.74 14.34
CA LYS A 209 0.38 16.98 13.71
C LYS A 209 1.86 16.87 13.37
N LEU A 210 2.69 16.34 14.27
CA LEU A 210 4.13 16.12 14.01
C LEU A 210 4.34 15.17 12.82
N LYS A 211 3.57 14.07 12.78
CA LYS A 211 3.54 13.12 11.66
C LYS A 211 3.18 13.83 10.34
N ALA A 212 2.11 14.61 10.32
CA ALA A 212 1.64 15.34 9.14
C ALA A 212 2.61 16.44 8.67
N ILE A 213 3.25 17.18 9.59
CA ILE A 213 4.28 18.18 9.26
C ILE A 213 5.48 17.53 8.58
N TRP A 214 5.94 16.39 9.12
CA TRP A 214 7.05 15.65 8.51
C TRP A 214 6.70 15.21 7.09
N VAL A 215 5.50 14.65 6.89
CA VAL A 215 5.02 14.24 5.56
C VAL A 215 4.89 15.42 4.60
N ALA A 216 4.28 16.52 5.04
CA ALA A 216 4.12 17.72 4.23
C ALA A 216 5.45 18.20 3.67
N ARG A 217 6.51 18.19 4.48
CA ARG A 217 7.87 18.56 4.05
C ARG A 217 8.48 17.58 3.06
N GLN A 218 8.35 16.28 3.30
CA GLN A 218 8.86 15.27 2.38
C GLN A 218 8.16 15.35 1.01
N LEU A 219 6.91 15.82 0.98
CA LEU A 219 6.16 16.09 -0.25
C LEU A 219 6.40 17.47 -0.86
N GLY A 220 7.14 18.36 -0.18
CA GLY A 220 7.31 19.76 -0.60
C GLY A 220 6.04 20.61 -0.49
N ASP A 221 5.03 20.17 0.27
CA ASP A 221 3.79 20.92 0.53
C ASP A 221 4.00 21.93 1.66
N GLN A 222 4.73 22.99 1.35
CA GLN A 222 5.11 24.02 2.31
C GLN A 222 3.90 24.68 2.97
N LYS A 223 2.84 24.97 2.19
CA LYS A 223 1.63 25.63 2.69
C LYS A 223 0.96 24.78 3.77
N TRP A 224 0.71 23.50 3.49
CA TRP A 224 0.06 22.62 4.46
C TRP A 224 0.95 22.40 5.70
N GLY A 225 2.27 22.28 5.51
CA GLY A 225 3.23 22.18 6.61
C GLY A 225 3.23 23.40 7.53
N GLU A 226 3.21 24.61 6.97
CA GLU A 226 3.18 25.87 7.74
C GLU A 226 1.87 26.03 8.52
N GLU A 227 0.72 25.71 7.90
CA GLU A 227 -0.59 25.71 8.57
C GLU A 227 -0.60 24.77 9.79
N LEU A 228 -0.01 23.59 9.66
CA LEU A 228 0.11 22.63 10.76
C LEU A 228 1.08 23.10 11.85
N VAL A 229 2.22 23.69 11.49
CA VAL A 229 3.18 24.26 12.45
C VAL A 229 2.55 25.39 13.25
N ALA A 230 1.81 26.30 12.59
CA ALA A 230 1.09 27.37 13.26
C ALA A 230 0.04 26.82 14.26
N SER A 231 -0.58 25.68 13.94
CA SER A 231 -1.52 25.01 14.86
C SER A 231 -0.89 24.37 16.11
N LEU A 232 0.44 24.42 16.23
CA LEU A 232 1.23 23.96 17.38
C LEU A 232 1.77 25.12 18.23
N GLU A 233 1.47 26.38 17.89
CA GLU A 233 1.91 27.53 18.70
C GLU A 233 1.38 27.41 20.15
N GLY A 234 2.29 27.48 21.12
CA GLY A 234 1.99 27.30 22.56
C GLY A 234 2.08 25.87 23.08
N VAL A 235 2.41 24.89 22.23
CA VAL A 235 2.72 23.51 22.64
C VAL A 235 4.24 23.39 22.82
N ASP A 236 4.72 23.47 24.05
CA ASP A 236 6.16 23.34 24.36
C ASP A 236 6.64 21.87 24.38
N GLU A 237 5.72 20.91 24.49
CA GLU A 237 6.04 19.50 24.65
C GLU A 237 5.43 18.65 23.53
N GLY A 238 6.29 18.03 22.74
CA GLY A 238 5.93 17.05 21.72
C GLY A 238 7.17 16.30 21.26
N GLU A 239 7.21 15.00 21.53
CA GLU A 239 8.25 14.10 21.04
C GLU A 239 7.63 13.16 20.00
N LEU A 240 8.24 13.07 18.82
CA LEU A 240 7.93 12.04 17.83
C LEU A 240 9.08 11.03 17.83
N VAL A 241 8.79 9.74 17.96
CA VAL A 241 9.82 8.71 17.79
C VAL A 241 9.89 8.32 16.31
N LEU A 242 10.98 8.70 15.64
CA LEU A 242 11.26 8.34 14.26
C LEU A 242 12.48 7.42 14.22
N GLY A 243 12.30 6.17 13.77
CA GLY A 243 13.40 5.20 13.69
C GLY A 243 14.11 4.95 15.03
N GLY A 244 13.35 4.95 16.14
CA GLY A 244 13.90 4.81 17.50
C GLY A 244 14.53 6.08 18.09
N ARG A 245 14.64 7.17 17.32
CA ARG A 245 15.14 8.47 17.78
C ARG A 245 13.97 9.37 18.16
N LYS A 246 14.00 9.93 19.37
CA LYS A 246 13.10 11.02 19.77
C LYS A 246 13.47 12.29 19.02
N VAL A 247 12.52 12.83 18.27
CA VAL A 247 12.65 14.06 17.51
C VAL A 247 11.75 15.11 18.17
N GLY A 248 12.38 16.18 18.63
CA GLY A 248 11.68 17.29 19.27
C GLY A 248 11.03 18.23 18.27
N LEU A 249 10.04 18.99 18.75
CA LEU A 249 9.31 19.99 17.97
C LEU A 249 10.23 21.01 17.27
N GLU A 250 11.31 21.46 17.92
CA GLU A 250 12.23 22.45 17.34
C GLU A 250 13.02 21.90 16.14
N GLU A 251 13.46 20.64 16.19
CA GLU A 251 14.08 19.97 15.05
C GLU A 251 13.05 19.78 13.91
N LEU A 252 11.80 19.47 14.29
CA LEU A 252 10.67 19.48 13.38
C LEU A 252 10.24 20.88 12.94
N LYS A 253 10.66 21.99 13.54
CA LYS A 253 10.37 23.35 13.04
C LYS A 253 11.49 23.85 12.14
N SER A 254 12.74 23.47 12.42
CA SER A 254 13.92 24.00 11.73
C SER A 254 14.06 23.60 10.26
N GLY A 255 13.21 22.70 9.76
CA GLY A 255 13.26 22.24 8.37
C GLY A 255 14.51 21.40 8.05
N LYS A 256 15.34 21.08 9.06
CA LYS A 256 16.47 20.17 8.87
C LYS A 256 15.90 18.81 8.53
N ILE A 257 16.26 18.30 7.36
CA ILE A 257 15.64 17.12 6.76
C ILE A 257 15.87 15.94 7.70
N LEU A 258 14.80 15.53 8.39
CA LEU A 258 14.71 14.37 9.28
C LEU A 258 14.62 13.08 8.46
N THR A 259 15.54 12.89 7.51
CA THR A 259 15.76 11.57 6.97
C THR A 259 16.65 10.87 7.99
N GLY A 260 16.12 9.88 8.71
CA GLY A 260 16.95 8.95 9.49
C GLY A 260 17.96 8.19 8.62
N ILE A 261 17.82 8.29 7.30
CA ILE A 261 18.87 8.09 6.32
C ILE A 261 19.58 9.43 6.20
N ASP A 262 20.78 9.55 6.73
CA ASP A 262 21.60 10.73 6.55
C ASP A 262 21.92 10.93 5.06
N ARG A 263 20.99 11.53 4.30
CA ARG A 263 21.23 12.01 2.94
C ARG A 263 22.15 13.23 2.98
N SER A 264 22.50 13.71 4.18
CA SER A 264 23.66 14.56 4.40
C SER A 264 24.94 13.72 4.25
N GLY A 265 25.27 13.45 2.99
CA GLY A 265 26.66 13.60 2.61
C GLY A 265 27.02 15.07 2.79
N ASP A 266 27.36 15.45 4.02
CA ASP A 266 27.84 16.75 4.48
C ASP A 266 27.00 17.98 4.12
N ASP A 267 26.84 18.84 5.12
CA ASP A 267 26.42 20.26 5.05
C ASP A 267 27.35 21.14 4.18
N HIS A 268 28.13 20.53 3.26
CA HIS A 268 28.98 21.19 2.28
C HIS A 268 28.28 21.48 0.95
N ARG A 269 26.98 21.22 0.82
CA ARG A 269 26.21 21.62 -0.37
C ARG A 269 25.60 23.02 -0.27
N LYS A 270 26.42 24.01 0.12
CA LYS A 270 26.61 25.15 -0.79
C LYS A 270 27.48 24.65 -1.94
N VAL A 271 26.89 23.84 -2.84
CA VAL A 271 27.53 23.59 -4.13
C VAL A 271 27.52 24.95 -4.79
N GLY A 272 28.67 25.63 -4.79
CA GLY A 272 28.83 26.87 -5.53
C GLY A 272 28.45 26.58 -6.97
N MET A 273 27.29 27.12 -7.39
CA MET A 273 26.70 27.14 -8.75
C MET A 273 27.42 26.33 -9.84
N GLY A 274 27.56 25.03 -9.63
CA GLY A 274 28.25 24.10 -10.52
C GLY A 274 27.47 22.81 -10.53
N GLU A 275 27.23 22.26 -11.72
CA GLU A 275 26.56 20.98 -11.87
C GLU A 275 27.29 19.92 -11.02
N PRO A 276 26.57 19.12 -10.22
CA PRO A 276 27.20 18.06 -9.45
C PRO A 276 27.84 17.05 -10.42
N THR A 277 29.16 17.06 -10.51
CA THR A 277 29.91 16.09 -11.29
C THR A 277 29.90 14.75 -10.56
N LEU A 278 29.10 13.81 -11.05
CA LEU A 278 29.04 12.45 -10.53
C LEU A 278 30.22 11.65 -11.08
N TYR A 279 31.27 11.48 -10.28
CA TYR A 279 32.37 10.57 -10.60
C TYR A 279 32.13 9.20 -9.97
N GLN A 280 32.15 8.15 -10.79
CA GLN A 280 32.13 6.78 -10.30
C GLN A 280 33.41 6.50 -9.50
N ARG A 281 33.27 6.18 -8.22
CA ARG A 281 34.42 5.80 -7.37
C ARG A 281 34.79 4.35 -7.50
N TRP A 282 33.78 3.49 -7.53
CA TRP A 282 33.91 2.05 -7.74
C TRP A 282 32.60 1.52 -8.32
N SER A 283 32.64 0.31 -8.85
CA SER A 283 31.46 -0.46 -9.25
C SER A 283 31.59 -1.88 -8.76
N GLY A 284 30.44 -2.53 -8.60
CA GLY A 284 30.35 -3.95 -8.27
C GLY A 284 29.38 -4.65 -9.20
N LYS A 285 29.51 -5.97 -9.31
CA LYS A 285 28.50 -6.80 -9.97
C LYS A 285 27.22 -6.77 -9.14
N LEU A 286 26.08 -6.59 -9.82
CA LEU A 286 24.76 -6.60 -9.22
C LEU A 286 24.28 -8.04 -8.90
N CYS A 287 24.70 -9.02 -9.72
CA CYS A 287 24.52 -10.45 -9.56
C CYS A 287 25.71 -11.20 -10.20
N GLU A 288 25.95 -12.45 -9.82
CA GLU A 288 26.95 -13.33 -10.44
C GLU A 288 26.39 -14.13 -11.63
N SER A 289 25.09 -14.42 -11.63
CA SER A 289 24.38 -15.15 -12.68
C SER A 289 24.28 -14.33 -13.96
N GLU A 290 24.92 -14.80 -15.03
CA GLU A 290 24.89 -14.15 -16.35
C GLU A 290 23.48 -14.13 -16.95
N GLN A 291 22.69 -15.18 -16.69
CA GLN A 291 21.30 -15.29 -17.15
C GLN A 291 20.44 -14.19 -16.53
N LEU A 292 20.56 -14.03 -15.20
CA LEU A 292 19.88 -12.97 -14.46
C LEU A 292 20.37 -11.59 -14.90
N ALA A 293 21.68 -11.39 -15.05
CA ALA A 293 22.23 -10.13 -15.55
C ALA A 293 21.66 -9.75 -16.93
N GLY A 294 21.52 -10.74 -17.83
CA GLY A 294 20.87 -10.56 -19.13
C GLY A 294 19.39 -10.16 -19.00
N LEU A 295 18.66 -10.79 -18.09
CA LEU A 295 17.25 -10.46 -17.81
C LEU A 295 17.09 -9.03 -17.27
N ILE A 296 17.94 -8.64 -16.32
CA ILE A 296 17.97 -7.28 -15.75
C ILE A 296 18.22 -6.24 -16.83
N LYS A 297 19.20 -6.51 -17.71
CA LYS A 297 19.54 -5.61 -18.82
C LYS A 297 18.37 -5.42 -19.78
N ARG A 298 17.67 -6.50 -20.16
CA ARG A 298 16.48 -6.42 -21.01
C ARG A 298 15.36 -5.62 -20.35
N ASN A 299 15.12 -5.84 -19.06
CA ASN A 299 14.15 -5.06 -18.29
C ASN A 299 14.47 -3.57 -18.30
N TYR A 300 15.74 -3.21 -18.05
CA TYR A 300 16.17 -1.81 -18.05
C TYR A 300 15.95 -1.13 -19.42
N VAL A 301 16.32 -1.80 -20.52
CA VAL A 301 16.14 -1.28 -21.89
C VAL A 301 14.65 -1.10 -22.21
N SER A 302 13.84 -2.14 -21.98
CA SER A 302 12.41 -2.10 -22.26
C SER A 302 11.67 -1.00 -21.48
N ARG A 303 12.04 -0.77 -20.22
CA ARG A 303 11.48 0.33 -19.43
C ARG A 303 11.87 1.70 -19.99
N GLY A 304 13.12 1.87 -20.41
CA GLY A 304 13.56 3.10 -21.08
C GLY A 304 12.79 3.37 -22.38
N GLU A 305 12.59 2.34 -23.21
CA GLU A 305 11.79 2.43 -24.44
C GLU A 305 10.32 2.80 -24.16
N ARG A 306 9.75 2.27 -23.08
CA ARG A 306 8.39 2.59 -22.60
C ARG A 306 8.29 3.92 -21.84
N GLN A 307 9.39 4.68 -21.72
CA GLN A 307 9.48 5.90 -20.92
C GLN A 307 9.06 5.71 -19.46
N LEU A 308 9.23 4.49 -18.94
CA LEU A 308 9.02 4.18 -17.53
C LEU A 308 10.28 4.51 -16.74
N SER A 309 10.11 4.82 -15.46
CA SER A 309 11.26 5.04 -14.56
C SER A 309 12.18 3.82 -14.55
N THR A 310 13.46 4.05 -14.84
CA THR A 310 14.55 3.07 -14.72
C THR A 310 15.29 3.18 -13.39
N ARG A 311 14.78 4.00 -12.45
CA ARG A 311 15.31 4.09 -11.10
C ARG A 311 15.11 2.77 -10.38
N CYS A 312 16.20 2.21 -9.87
CA CYS A 312 16.14 1.03 -9.04
C CYS A 312 15.53 1.35 -7.67
N ALA A 313 14.71 0.46 -7.14
CA ALA A 313 14.08 0.58 -5.83
C ALA A 313 15.07 0.39 -4.67
N PHE A 314 16.24 -0.21 -4.90
CA PHE A 314 17.27 -0.37 -3.87
C PHE A 314 18.00 0.95 -3.60
N GLU A 315 17.56 1.67 -2.58
CA GLU A 315 18.28 2.84 -2.10
C GLU A 315 19.45 2.42 -1.19
N PRO A 316 20.70 2.81 -1.50
CA PRO A 316 21.82 2.56 -0.61
C PRO A 316 21.69 3.41 0.66
N LEU A 317 21.98 2.80 1.82
CA LEU A 317 22.11 3.48 3.10
C LEU A 317 23.59 3.71 3.40
N VAL A 318 24.00 4.95 3.68
CA VAL A 318 25.37 5.27 4.09
C VAL A 318 25.41 5.43 5.61
N VAL A 319 26.31 4.70 6.27
CA VAL A 319 26.51 4.78 7.73
C VAL A 319 28.01 4.95 7.99
N GLY A 320 28.44 6.20 8.22
CA GLY A 320 29.85 6.55 8.36
C GLY A 320 30.67 6.22 7.11
N ASP A 321 31.66 5.34 7.27
CA ASP A 321 32.56 4.84 6.22
C ASP A 321 31.99 3.64 5.45
N LYS A 322 30.73 3.24 5.70
CA LYS A 322 30.09 2.07 5.10
C LYS A 322 28.96 2.46 4.18
N VAL A 323 28.80 1.70 3.11
CA VAL A 323 27.63 1.73 2.22
C VAL A 323 26.93 0.40 2.34
N VAL A 324 25.67 0.44 2.73
CA VAL A 324 24.77 -0.70 2.84
C VAL A 324 23.85 -0.69 1.63
N THR A 325 23.80 -1.81 0.93
CA THR A 325 22.94 -1.98 -0.25
C THR A 325 22.19 -3.29 -0.15
N ARG A 326 20.89 -3.27 -0.45
CA ARG A 326 20.18 -4.50 -0.82
C ARG A 326 20.38 -4.76 -2.31
N GLY A 327 20.60 -6.01 -2.66
CA GLY A 327 20.71 -6.45 -4.04
C GLY A 327 20.21 -7.88 -4.21
N TRP A 328 20.57 -8.49 -5.33
CA TRP A 328 20.13 -9.86 -5.65
C TRP A 328 20.74 -10.93 -4.75
N ARG A 329 21.80 -10.58 -4.04
CA ARG A 329 22.53 -11.48 -3.12
C ARG A 329 22.17 -11.26 -1.65
N GLY A 330 21.07 -10.54 -1.41
CA GLY A 330 20.68 -10.08 -0.09
C GLY A 330 21.26 -8.72 0.24
N VAL A 331 21.51 -8.49 1.53
CA VAL A 331 22.05 -7.22 2.02
C VAL A 331 23.57 -7.28 2.11
N GLU A 332 24.25 -6.31 1.49
CA GLU A 332 25.70 -6.18 1.47
C GLU A 332 26.12 -4.89 2.16
N VAL A 333 27.24 -4.95 2.88
CA VAL A 333 27.91 -3.78 3.46
C VAL A 333 29.30 -3.69 2.85
N ARG A 334 29.61 -2.53 2.27
CA ARG A 334 30.87 -2.24 1.58
C ARG A 334 31.55 -1.03 2.21
N ASP A 335 32.87 -1.02 2.14
CA ASP A 335 33.65 0.18 2.43
C ASP A 335 33.31 1.27 1.40
N ARG A 336 32.99 2.47 1.88
CA ARG A 336 32.50 3.58 1.04
C ARG A 336 33.55 4.05 0.04
N LEU A 337 34.83 4.01 0.39
CA LEU A 337 35.90 4.55 -0.44
C LEU A 337 36.37 3.55 -1.50
N SER A 338 36.62 2.31 -1.10
CA SER A 338 37.18 1.26 -1.95
C SER A 338 36.13 0.38 -2.63
N GLY A 339 34.91 0.32 -2.10
CA GLY A 339 33.87 -0.63 -2.54
C GLY A 339 34.12 -2.06 -2.09
N GLN A 340 35.14 -2.31 -1.26
CA GLN A 340 35.45 -3.63 -0.71
C GLN A 340 34.26 -4.16 0.09
N LEU A 341 33.85 -5.41 -0.17
CA LEU A 341 32.83 -6.08 0.62
C LEU A 341 33.36 -6.34 2.04
N LEU A 342 32.70 -5.76 3.03
CA LEU A 342 33.03 -5.93 4.45
C LEU A 342 32.17 -7.05 5.07
N TRP A 343 30.90 -7.09 4.68
CA TRP A 343 29.94 -8.06 5.20
C TRP A 343 28.80 -8.29 4.20
N ARG A 344 28.20 -9.47 4.27
CA ARG A 344 26.97 -9.81 3.54
C ARG A 344 26.06 -10.60 4.47
N GLY A 345 24.76 -10.30 4.43
CA GLY A 345 23.73 -11.06 5.12
C GLY A 345 23.67 -12.50 4.63
N ALA A 346 23.46 -13.43 5.55
CA ALA A 346 23.26 -14.83 5.25
C ALA A 346 21.78 -15.09 4.92
N ASP A 347 21.31 -14.52 3.82
CA ASP A 347 19.97 -14.86 3.31
C ASP A 347 20.01 -16.31 2.84
N ARG A 348 19.16 -17.16 3.43
CA ARG A 348 19.13 -18.60 3.16
C ARG A 348 18.85 -18.90 1.69
N HIS A 349 18.04 -18.06 1.06
CA HIS A 349 17.72 -18.10 -0.36
C HIS A 349 17.77 -16.67 -0.91
N PRO A 350 18.94 -16.15 -1.31
CA PRO A 350 19.00 -14.82 -1.89
C PRO A 350 18.21 -14.78 -3.20
N PRO A 351 17.64 -13.63 -3.60
CA PRO A 351 16.88 -13.48 -4.83
C PRO A 351 17.54 -14.13 -6.05
N GLU A 352 18.84 -13.92 -6.20
CA GLU A 352 19.64 -14.50 -7.28
C GLU A 352 19.58 -16.03 -7.35
N ALA A 353 19.61 -16.72 -6.20
CA ALA A 353 19.58 -18.18 -6.17
C ALA A 353 18.25 -18.71 -6.73
N ILE A 354 17.14 -18.07 -6.36
CA ILE A 354 15.81 -18.49 -6.79
C ILE A 354 15.63 -18.32 -8.30
N PHE A 355 16.02 -17.16 -8.83
CA PHE A 355 15.94 -16.93 -10.28
C PHE A 355 16.88 -17.88 -11.03
N THR A 356 18.06 -18.15 -10.47
CA THR A 356 18.99 -19.11 -11.07
C THR A 356 18.43 -20.53 -11.08
N ASP A 357 17.72 -20.94 -10.04
CA ASP A 357 17.09 -22.26 -9.95
C ASP A 357 15.83 -22.37 -10.82
N MET A 358 15.10 -21.26 -10.97
CA MET A 358 14.01 -21.12 -11.95
C MET A 358 14.52 -21.33 -13.38
N PHE A 359 15.64 -20.71 -13.78
CA PHE A 359 16.24 -20.92 -15.10
C PHE A 359 16.72 -22.36 -15.34
N LYS A 360 17.03 -23.11 -14.27
CA LYS A 360 17.43 -24.52 -14.36
C LYS A 360 16.24 -25.48 -14.44
N GLY A 361 15.01 -25.00 -14.27
CA GLY A 361 13.81 -25.83 -14.25
C GLY A 361 13.72 -26.78 -13.04
N SER A 362 14.41 -26.49 -11.94
CA SER A 362 14.32 -27.30 -10.72
C SER A 362 13.06 -26.94 -9.91
N SER A 363 12.20 -27.92 -9.66
CA SER A 363 10.81 -27.72 -9.22
C SER A 363 10.62 -27.30 -7.76
N THR A 364 11.59 -27.46 -6.86
CA THR A 364 11.35 -27.25 -5.41
C THR A 364 11.15 -25.80 -5.01
N ASP A 365 11.92 -24.85 -5.56
CA ASP A 365 11.77 -23.42 -5.28
C ASP A 365 11.03 -22.67 -6.41
N GLY A 366 11.04 -23.20 -7.65
CA GLY A 366 10.24 -22.67 -8.75
C GLY A 366 8.72 -22.80 -8.52
N GLU A 367 8.27 -23.89 -7.88
CA GLU A 367 6.86 -24.07 -7.51
C GLU A 367 6.38 -23.05 -6.44
N ARG A 368 7.27 -22.60 -5.54
CA ARG A 368 6.95 -21.54 -4.55
C ARG A 368 6.65 -20.21 -5.24
N LEU A 369 7.38 -19.93 -6.31
CA LEU A 369 7.24 -18.71 -7.08
C LEU A 369 6.04 -18.76 -8.06
N MET A 370 5.71 -19.94 -8.59
CA MET A 370 4.45 -20.18 -9.32
C MET A 370 3.20 -19.99 -8.44
N ARG A 371 3.28 -20.26 -7.13
CA ARG A 371 2.19 -19.90 -6.19
C ARG A 371 2.09 -18.40 -5.93
N MET A 372 3.15 -17.63 -6.15
CA MET A 372 3.06 -16.17 -6.18
C MET A 372 2.42 -15.69 -7.48
N ASP A 373 2.69 -16.36 -8.60
CA ASP A 373 2.14 -16.03 -9.90
C ASP A 373 0.61 -15.95 -9.86
N SER A 374 -0.05 -16.92 -9.20
CA SER A 374 -1.51 -16.92 -9.05
C SER A 374 -2.08 -15.81 -8.15
N MET A 375 -1.29 -15.26 -7.22
CA MET A 375 -1.71 -14.16 -6.34
C MET A 375 -1.48 -12.79 -6.97
N PHE A 376 -0.49 -12.66 -7.85
CA PHE A 376 -0.10 -11.38 -8.45
C PHE A 376 -0.59 -11.18 -9.89
N PHE A 377 -0.95 -12.24 -10.62
CA PHE A 377 -1.39 -12.16 -12.01
C PHE A 377 -2.52 -11.13 -12.26
N PRO A 378 -3.57 -11.02 -11.42
CA PRO A 378 -4.66 -10.08 -11.69
C PRO A 378 -4.20 -8.62 -11.67
N ALA A 379 -3.36 -8.24 -10.71
CA ALA A 379 -2.83 -6.88 -10.59
C ALA A 379 -1.73 -6.58 -11.64
N ILE A 380 -0.95 -7.59 -12.02
CA ILE A 380 0.12 -7.48 -13.01
C ILE A 380 -0.45 -7.37 -14.42
N SER A 381 -1.43 -8.21 -14.78
CA SER A 381 -2.10 -8.18 -16.09
C SER A 381 -2.77 -6.81 -16.36
N GLN A 382 -3.34 -6.19 -15.32
CA GLN A 382 -3.90 -4.84 -15.42
C GLN A 382 -2.84 -3.74 -15.57
N MET A 383 -1.66 -3.88 -14.96
CA MET A 383 -0.60 -2.86 -15.02
C MET A 383 0.20 -2.86 -16.33
N PHE A 384 0.37 -4.03 -16.95
CA PHE A 384 1.25 -4.18 -18.12
C PHE A 384 0.49 -4.37 -19.44
N GLY A 385 -0.85 -4.39 -19.40
CA GLY A 385 -1.70 -4.66 -20.55
C GLY A 385 -1.63 -6.13 -20.97
N HIS A 386 -2.66 -6.60 -21.69
CA HIS A 386 -2.75 -7.97 -22.22
C HIS A 386 -1.75 -8.24 -23.38
N GLU A 387 -0.48 -7.86 -23.24
CA GLU A 387 0.55 -8.34 -24.16
C GLU A 387 0.92 -9.78 -23.78
N GLU A 388 0.43 -10.73 -24.57
CA GLU A 388 0.41 -12.19 -24.35
C GLU A 388 1.76 -12.90 -24.14
N GLU A 389 2.91 -12.21 -24.04
CA GLU A 389 4.22 -12.88 -24.05
C GLU A 389 5.30 -12.24 -23.16
N VAL A 390 4.94 -11.41 -22.16
CA VAL A 390 5.95 -11.02 -21.17
C VAL A 390 6.20 -12.20 -20.23
N ALA A 391 7.28 -12.94 -20.48
CA ALA A 391 7.70 -14.08 -19.65
C ALA A 391 7.66 -13.71 -18.16
N THR A 392 7.05 -14.56 -17.33
CA THR A 392 6.84 -14.34 -15.89
C THR A 392 8.11 -13.87 -15.17
N ASP A 393 9.25 -14.46 -15.52
CA ASP A 393 10.58 -14.10 -14.98
C ASP A 393 10.93 -12.62 -15.24
N PHE A 394 10.58 -12.10 -16.41
CA PHE A 394 10.81 -10.70 -16.77
C PHE A 394 10.00 -9.76 -15.88
N LEU A 395 8.74 -10.08 -15.64
CA LEU A 395 7.86 -9.30 -14.75
C LEU A 395 8.37 -9.34 -13.31
N LEU A 396 8.72 -10.52 -12.81
CA LEU A 396 9.20 -10.69 -11.44
C LEU A 396 10.54 -9.97 -11.20
N ALA A 397 11.48 -10.07 -12.14
CA ALA A 397 12.75 -9.37 -12.01
C ALA A 397 12.58 -7.85 -12.14
N GLY A 398 11.66 -7.41 -13.00
CA GLY A 398 11.27 -6.01 -13.11
C GLY A 398 10.63 -5.50 -11.82
N MET A 399 9.74 -6.29 -11.20
CA MET A 399 9.12 -6.00 -9.92
C MET A 399 10.16 -5.88 -8.80
N TRP A 400 11.08 -6.84 -8.71
CA TRP A 400 12.14 -6.81 -7.70
C TRP A 400 13.04 -5.57 -7.81
N LEU A 401 13.38 -5.16 -9.04
CA LEU A 401 14.34 -4.07 -9.27
C LEU A 401 13.73 -2.68 -9.25
N PHE A 402 12.54 -2.50 -9.82
CA PHE A 402 12.02 -1.18 -10.18
C PHE A 402 10.74 -0.81 -9.44
N TYR A 403 10.10 -1.77 -8.78
CA TYR A 403 8.91 -1.50 -8.00
C TYR A 403 9.28 -1.49 -6.53
N ASP A 404 9.05 -0.34 -5.91
CA ASP A 404 9.17 -0.12 -4.48
C ASP A 404 8.01 -0.82 -3.78
N ARG A 405 8.07 -2.14 -3.73
CA ARG A 405 7.43 -2.89 -2.65
C ARG A 405 8.53 -3.02 -1.62
N ASN A 406 8.28 -2.58 -0.40
CA ASN A 406 9.27 -2.52 0.70
C ASN A 406 9.82 -3.87 1.18
N GLY A 407 9.98 -4.85 0.29
CA GLY A 407 10.93 -5.93 0.45
C GLY A 407 12.34 -5.35 0.56
N GLY A 408 12.73 -5.01 1.79
CA GLY A 408 14.10 -4.74 2.16
C GLY A 408 14.53 -3.30 2.17
N ILE A 409 13.70 -2.42 2.72
CA ILE A 409 14.20 -1.15 3.24
C ILE A 409 15.29 -1.47 4.26
N VAL A 410 16.46 -0.85 4.08
CA VAL A 410 17.57 -0.92 5.02
C VAL A 410 17.60 0.34 5.88
N SER A 411 17.71 0.18 7.19
CA SER A 411 17.82 1.27 8.17
C SER A 411 18.89 0.95 9.20
N SER A 412 19.46 1.95 9.86
CA SER A 412 20.48 1.76 10.89
C SER A 412 20.36 2.78 12.01
N ASP A 413 20.66 2.35 13.25
CA ASP A 413 20.84 3.23 14.41
C ASP A 413 22.32 3.64 14.61
N GLY A 414 23.18 3.34 13.62
CA GLY A 414 24.64 3.53 13.68
C GLY A 414 25.41 2.36 14.30
N SER A 415 24.74 1.48 15.03
CA SER A 415 25.33 0.29 15.65
C SER A 415 24.81 -1.03 15.07
N ARG A 416 23.55 -1.03 14.64
CA ARG A 416 22.81 -2.18 14.10
C ARG A 416 22.22 -1.82 12.75
N LEU A 417 22.08 -2.84 11.92
CA LEU A 417 21.40 -2.76 10.64
C LEU A 417 20.05 -3.48 10.76
N PHE A 418 19.00 -2.80 10.35
CA PHE A 418 17.64 -3.30 10.31
C PHE A 418 17.22 -3.45 8.85
N VAL A 419 16.58 -4.57 8.54
CA VAL A 419 16.03 -4.85 7.21
C VAL A 419 14.55 -5.11 7.42
N VAL A 420 13.71 -4.24 6.88
CA VAL A 420 12.25 -4.44 6.92
C VAL A 420 11.87 -5.29 5.73
N ASP A 421 11.29 -6.46 5.98
CA ASP A 421 10.84 -7.38 4.93
C ASP A 421 9.41 -7.85 5.25
N GLU A 422 8.42 -7.28 4.58
CA GLU A 422 7.00 -7.60 4.84
C GLU A 422 6.49 -8.80 4.06
N GLN A 423 7.14 -9.12 2.96
CA GLN A 423 6.91 -10.36 2.24
C GLN A 423 8.22 -11.10 2.29
N PRO A 424 8.50 -11.85 3.38
CA PRO A 424 9.60 -12.80 3.39
C PRO A 424 9.23 -13.87 2.38
N LEU A 425 9.49 -13.58 1.11
CA LEU A 425 9.37 -14.52 0.02
C LEU A 425 10.27 -15.75 0.30
N LEU A 426 11.19 -15.65 1.27
CA LEU A 426 12.41 -16.44 1.36
C LEU A 426 12.95 -16.71 2.78
N VAL A 427 12.27 -16.29 3.84
CA VAL A 427 12.62 -16.73 5.20
C VAL A 427 11.71 -17.89 5.58
N GLU A 428 12.21 -19.11 5.38
CA GLU A 428 11.45 -20.34 5.54
C GLU A 428 11.29 -20.73 7.01
N GLY A 429 10.04 -20.89 7.44
CA GLY A 429 9.66 -21.41 8.74
C GLY A 429 8.28 -20.92 9.13
N MET A 430 7.29 -21.79 8.95
CA MET A 430 5.97 -21.72 9.58
C MET A 430 5.97 -20.92 10.90
N TYR A 431 5.41 -19.71 10.92
CA TYR A 431 4.41 -19.44 11.94
C TYR A 431 3.13 -20.09 11.39
N GLY A 432 2.73 -21.17 12.05
CA GLY A 432 2.00 -22.27 11.42
C GLY A 432 0.57 -21.95 11.01
N GLY A 433 0.20 -22.46 9.83
CA GLY A 433 -1.19 -22.70 9.45
C GLY A 433 -1.97 -21.50 8.94
N PRO A 434 -3.09 -21.73 8.23
CA PRO A 434 -3.98 -20.66 7.80
C PRO A 434 -4.59 -20.03 9.06
N PHE A 435 -4.68 -18.70 9.13
CA PHE A 435 -5.06 -17.91 10.31
C PHE A 435 -3.93 -17.66 11.33
N GLY A 436 -2.82 -17.09 10.86
CA GLY A 436 -1.88 -16.34 11.70
C GLY A 436 -2.12 -14.85 11.54
#